data_AF-A0A251UEC3-F1
#
_entry.id   AF-A0A251UEC3-F1
#
_cell.length_a   1.000
_cell.length_b   1.000
_cell.length_c   1.000
_cell.angle_alpha   90.00
_cell.angle_beta   90.00
_cell.angle_gamma   90.00
#
_symmetry.space_group_name_H-M   'P 1'
#
loop_
_entity.id
_entity.type
_entity.pdbx_description
1 polymer ?
#
loop_
_entity_poly.entity_id
_entity_poly.type
_entity_poly.pdbx_seq_one_letter_code
_entity_poly.pdbx_strand_id
1 'polypeptide(L)'
;MLQSNFLTLIADNMRPSPIMFNVLTQLRKFIPTWKIVPGDDIVELAFRDPKIRQEIRDNPLCYKGRVRLQTAMELYTVTVDLEKKLKDVTMTFLIVHGEDDDVTDPLTSKLLYDSASSTDKTFKLYPGMWHALTYGEFTENTDIVFADAISWINERIARGNSRSERELKSKNDKPPDTDKKKDHN
;
A
#
# COMPACT_ATOMS: atom_id res chain seq x y z
N MET A 1 -8.95 -29.54 -10.17
CA MET A 1 -8.26 -28.49 -10.94
C MET A 1 -8.56 -27.17 -10.24
N LEU A 2 -7.59 -26.70 -9.46
CA LEU A 2 -7.46 -25.42 -8.74
C LEU A 2 -8.72 -24.56 -8.55
N GLN A 3 -9.39 -24.70 -7.39
CA GLN A 3 -10.17 -23.58 -6.85
C GLN A 3 -9.17 -22.49 -6.46
N SER A 4 -9.33 -21.34 -7.09
CA SER A 4 -8.39 -20.24 -7.08
C SER A 4 -8.33 -19.55 -5.71
N ASN A 5 -7.13 -19.37 -5.16
CA ASN A 5 -6.82 -18.56 -3.98
C ASN A 5 -7.00 -17.06 -4.30
N PHE A 6 -8.23 -16.61 -4.58
CA PHE A 6 -8.53 -15.33 -5.23
C PHE A 6 -8.96 -14.18 -4.28
N LEU A 7 -8.66 -14.28 -2.99
CA LEU A 7 -9.21 -13.37 -1.96
C LEU A 7 -8.22 -13.07 -0.83
N THR A 8 -6.92 -13.10 -1.07
CA THR A 8 -5.90 -13.07 0.00
C THR A 8 -5.70 -11.68 0.59
N LEU A 9 -6.13 -10.60 -0.07
CA LEU A 9 -5.82 -9.22 0.35
C LEU A 9 -6.81 -8.56 1.33
N ILE A 10 -7.92 -9.21 1.67
CA ILE A 10 -8.91 -8.71 2.64
C ILE A 10 -8.91 -9.66 3.83
N ALA A 11 -8.81 -9.10 5.05
CA ALA A 11 -8.87 -9.86 6.28
C ALA A 11 -10.12 -10.76 6.32
N ASP A 12 -9.98 -12.00 6.79
CA ASP A 12 -11.01 -13.04 6.70
C ASP A 12 -12.37 -12.57 7.26
N ASN A 13 -12.33 -11.80 8.36
CA ASN A 13 -13.48 -11.18 9.02
C ASN A 13 -14.15 -10.07 8.19
N MET A 14 -13.41 -9.40 7.31
CA MET A 14 -13.88 -8.31 6.45
C MET A 14 -14.37 -8.78 5.07
N ARG A 15 -14.32 -10.09 4.78
CA ARG A 15 -14.74 -10.63 3.47
C ARG A 15 -16.26 -10.69 3.34
N PRO A 16 -16.86 -10.12 2.28
CA PRO A 16 -18.28 -10.28 2.04
C PRO A 16 -18.61 -11.73 1.67
N SER A 17 -19.73 -12.25 2.19
CA SER A 17 -20.18 -13.58 1.82
C SER A 17 -20.44 -13.67 0.31
N PRO A 18 -20.17 -14.81 -0.36
CA PRO A 18 -20.31 -14.93 -1.82
C PRO A 18 -21.72 -14.58 -2.33
N ILE A 19 -22.75 -14.92 -1.54
CA ILE A 19 -24.14 -14.60 -1.85
C ILE A 19 -24.36 -13.09 -1.79
N MET A 20 -23.90 -12.44 -0.72
CA MET A 20 -23.97 -10.98 -0.57
C MET A 20 -23.30 -10.29 -1.75
N PHE A 21 -22.10 -10.72 -2.11
CA PHE A 21 -21.35 -10.15 -3.22
C PHE A 21 -22.11 -10.23 -4.55
N ASN A 22 -22.72 -11.39 -4.85
CA ASN A 22 -23.51 -11.54 -6.08
C ASN A 22 -24.75 -10.62 -6.09
N VAL A 23 -25.48 -10.54 -4.97
CA VAL A 23 -26.64 -9.65 -4.84
C VAL A 23 -26.23 -8.19 -5.07
N LEU A 24 -25.18 -7.73 -4.37
CA LEU A 24 -24.65 -6.37 -4.53
C LEU A 24 -24.20 -6.08 -5.97
N THR A 25 -23.56 -7.06 -6.62
CA THR A 25 -23.14 -6.95 -8.02
C THR A 25 -24.31 -6.72 -8.97
N GLN A 26 -25.45 -7.39 -8.77
CA GLN A 26 -26.64 -7.16 -9.61
C GLN A 26 -27.27 -5.78 -9.36
N LEU A 27 -27.34 -5.37 -8.08
CA LEU A 27 -27.94 -4.10 -7.68
C LEU A 27 -27.17 -2.88 -8.19
N ARG A 28 -25.87 -3.01 -8.49
CA ARG A 28 -25.01 -1.89 -8.88
C ARG A 28 -25.50 -1.15 -10.13
N LYS A 29 -26.21 -1.83 -11.04
CA LYS A 29 -26.75 -1.23 -12.27
C LYS A 29 -27.87 -0.21 -12.01
N PHE A 30 -28.55 -0.35 -10.87
CA PHE A 30 -29.74 0.46 -10.54
C PHE A 30 -29.49 1.44 -9.40
N ILE A 31 -28.71 1.03 -8.40
CA ILE A 31 -28.47 1.82 -7.18
C ILE A 31 -26.97 2.00 -6.85
N PRO A 32 -26.13 2.41 -7.82
CA PRO A 32 -24.66 2.45 -7.64
C PRO A 32 -24.21 3.38 -6.52
N THR A 33 -24.97 4.44 -6.23
CA THR A 33 -24.61 5.49 -5.27
C THR A 33 -25.12 5.23 -3.85
N TRP A 34 -25.93 4.18 -3.64
CA TRP A 34 -26.56 3.88 -2.36
C TRP A 34 -25.54 3.38 -1.33
N LYS A 35 -25.69 3.84 -0.09
CA LYS A 35 -24.82 3.55 1.05
C LYS A 35 -25.28 2.27 1.76
N ILE A 36 -25.23 1.13 1.05
CA ILE A 36 -25.87 -0.11 1.50
C ILE A 36 -24.90 -1.23 1.84
N VAL A 37 -23.61 -1.07 1.54
CA VAL A 37 -22.61 -2.12 1.78
C VAL A 37 -22.50 -2.34 3.29
N PRO A 38 -22.84 -3.54 3.81
CA PRO A 38 -22.67 -3.85 5.22
C PRO A 38 -21.18 -3.91 5.59
N GLY A 39 -20.85 -3.56 6.82
CA GLY A 39 -19.49 -3.62 7.35
C GLY A 39 -19.46 -3.18 8.80
N ASP A 40 -18.36 -3.51 9.47
CA ASP A 40 -18.09 -3.14 10.84
C ASP A 40 -17.73 -1.66 10.98
N ASP A 41 -17.71 -1.16 12.22
CA ASP A 41 -17.28 0.20 12.48
C ASP A 41 -15.75 0.31 12.33
N ILE A 42 -15.31 0.78 11.16
CA ILE A 42 -13.90 0.96 10.84
C ILE A 42 -13.19 1.87 11.85
N VAL A 43 -13.89 2.81 12.50
CA VAL A 43 -13.25 3.65 13.51
C VAL A 43 -12.83 2.84 14.74
N GLU A 44 -13.63 1.85 15.13
CA GLU A 44 -13.29 0.96 16.26
C GLU A 44 -12.18 -0.03 15.92
N LEU A 45 -12.10 -0.46 14.65
CA LEU A 45 -11.09 -1.42 14.20
C LEU A 45 -9.75 -0.77 13.84
N ALA A 46 -9.78 0.43 13.24
CA ALA A 46 -8.59 1.03 12.66
C ALA A 46 -7.73 1.81 13.66
N PHE A 47 -8.35 2.42 14.68
CA PHE A 47 -7.70 3.37 15.58
C PHE A 47 -7.62 2.75 16.97
N ARG A 48 -6.41 2.55 17.48
CA ARG A 48 -6.19 1.95 18.79
C ARG A 48 -6.49 2.92 19.92
N ASP A 49 -6.02 4.16 19.85
CA ASP A 49 -6.23 5.15 20.91
C ASP A 49 -7.71 5.62 20.95
N PRO A 50 -8.44 5.41 22.07
CA PRO A 50 -9.82 5.86 22.20
C PRO A 50 -10.02 7.37 22.03
N LYS A 51 -9.02 8.19 22.39
CA LYS A 51 -9.08 9.65 22.18
C LYS A 51 -9.14 9.97 20.70
N ILE A 52 -8.35 9.26 19.90
CA ILE A 52 -8.25 9.46 18.47
C ILE A 52 -9.52 8.96 17.77
N ARG A 53 -10.12 7.85 18.26
CA ARG A 53 -11.46 7.44 17.82
C ARG A 53 -12.48 8.57 18.01
N GLN A 54 -12.47 9.21 19.18
CA GLN A 54 -13.37 10.32 19.46
C GLN A 54 -13.11 11.51 18.51
N GLU A 55 -11.84 11.89 18.31
CA GLU A 55 -11.46 12.95 17.35
C GLU A 55 -11.95 12.65 15.92
N ILE A 56 -11.78 11.42 15.45
CA ILE A 56 -12.26 10.98 14.13
C ILE A 56 -13.80 11.05 14.05
N ARG A 57 -14.50 10.62 15.11
CA ARG A 57 -15.98 10.70 15.17
C ARG A 57 -16.48 12.13 15.19
N ASP A 58 -15.78 13.03 15.86
CA ASP A 58 -16.18 14.43 15.97
C ASP A 58 -15.81 15.24 14.71
N ASN A 59 -14.88 14.75 13.90
CA ASN A 59 -14.46 15.42 12.68
C ASN A 59 -15.62 15.56 11.66
N PRO A 60 -16.08 16.79 11.34
CA PRO A 60 -17.18 17.01 10.40
C PRO A 60 -16.80 16.70 8.94
N LEU A 61 -15.51 16.60 8.64
CA LEU A 61 -14.99 16.27 7.31
C LEU A 61 -14.86 14.75 7.11
N CYS A 62 -14.98 13.94 8.16
CA CYS A 62 -14.93 12.49 8.05
C CYS A 62 -16.26 11.93 7.55
N TYR A 63 -16.20 11.02 6.57
CA TYR A 63 -17.38 10.35 6.05
C TYR A 63 -17.89 9.30 7.05
N LYS A 64 -19.12 9.49 7.55
CA LYS A 64 -19.74 8.62 8.57
C LYS A 64 -20.74 7.59 8.01
N GLY A 65 -20.93 7.57 6.69
CA GLY A 65 -21.89 6.66 6.06
C GLY A 65 -21.30 5.28 5.80
N ARG A 66 -22.16 4.32 5.46
CA ARG A 66 -21.70 3.05 4.88
C ARG A 66 -21.03 3.29 3.53
N VAL A 67 -20.16 2.37 3.13
CA VAL A 67 -19.53 2.40 1.80
C VAL A 67 -20.63 2.36 0.72
N ARG A 68 -20.45 3.19 -0.31
CA ARG A 68 -21.36 3.21 -1.46
C ARG A 68 -21.13 1.98 -2.31
N LEU A 69 -22.21 1.43 -2.86
CA LEU A 69 -22.16 0.17 -3.60
C LEU A 69 -21.10 0.18 -4.71
N GLN A 70 -21.14 1.15 -5.62
CA GLN A 70 -20.17 1.18 -6.72
C GLN A 70 -18.74 1.38 -6.22
N THR A 71 -18.52 2.18 -5.17
CA THR A 71 -17.19 2.35 -4.57
C THR A 71 -16.63 1.04 -4.06
N ALA A 72 -17.44 0.24 -3.33
CA ALA A 72 -16.99 -1.08 -2.86
C ALA A 72 -16.69 -2.03 -4.02
N MET A 73 -17.50 -2.00 -5.09
CA MET A 73 -17.26 -2.82 -6.28
C MET A 73 -15.96 -2.44 -7.00
N GLU A 74 -15.67 -1.15 -7.16
CA GLU A 74 -14.42 -0.70 -7.78
C GLU A 74 -13.20 -1.05 -6.92
N LEU A 75 -13.28 -0.85 -5.60
CA LEU A 75 -12.22 -1.26 -4.68
C LEU A 75 -11.94 -2.76 -4.80
N TYR A 76 -12.98 -3.59 -4.80
CA TYR A 76 -12.85 -5.03 -4.98
C TYR A 76 -12.19 -5.40 -6.32
N THR A 77 -12.70 -4.83 -7.43
CA THR A 77 -12.15 -5.10 -8.77
C THR A 77 -10.69 -4.71 -8.87
N VAL A 78 -10.32 -3.53 -8.37
CA VAL A 78 -8.92 -3.07 -8.38
C VAL A 78 -8.03 -3.97 -7.53
N THR A 79 -8.47 -4.38 -6.34
CA THR A 79 -7.71 -5.31 -5.48
C THR A 79 -7.41 -6.63 -6.20
N VAL A 80 -8.43 -7.26 -6.79
CA VAL A 80 -8.27 -8.52 -7.54
C VAL A 80 -7.35 -8.37 -8.75
N ASP A 81 -7.38 -7.22 -9.42
CA ASP A 81 -6.51 -6.97 -10.56
C ASP A 81 -5.07 -6.65 -10.15
N LEU A 82 -4.85 -6.03 -8.99
CA LEU A 82 -3.54 -5.79 -8.42
C LEU A 82 -2.86 -7.08 -7.94
N GLU A 83 -3.61 -8.01 -7.34
CA GLU A 83 -3.10 -9.33 -6.91
C GLU A 83 -2.37 -10.07 -8.06
N LYS A 84 -2.90 -9.96 -9.29
CA LYS A 84 -2.34 -10.62 -10.47
C LYS A 84 -1.05 -9.94 -10.97
N LYS A 85 -0.78 -8.71 -10.54
CA LYS A 85 0.27 -7.82 -11.05
C LYS A 85 1.32 -7.46 -10.00
N LEU A 86 1.30 -8.08 -8.82
CA LEU A 86 2.26 -7.77 -7.74
C LEU A 86 3.72 -7.88 -8.22
N LYS A 87 4.02 -8.87 -9.04
CA LYS A 87 5.36 -9.06 -9.64
C LYS A 87 5.81 -7.91 -10.53
N ASP A 88 4.87 -7.13 -11.09
CA ASP A 88 5.19 -6.03 -12.00
C ASP A 88 5.70 -4.78 -11.24
N VAL A 89 5.59 -4.78 -9.90
CA VAL A 89 6.13 -3.72 -9.04
C VAL A 89 7.66 -3.79 -9.00
N THR A 90 8.30 -2.82 -9.63
CA THR A 90 9.77 -2.73 -9.78
C THR A 90 10.40 -1.54 -9.06
N MET A 91 9.58 -0.57 -8.63
CA MET A 91 10.04 0.64 -7.93
C MET A 91 10.58 0.31 -6.53
N THR A 92 11.47 1.16 -6.01
CA THR A 92 11.92 1.10 -4.62
C THR A 92 10.78 1.46 -3.68
N PHE A 93 10.52 0.65 -2.65
CA PHE A 93 9.41 0.92 -1.71
C PHE A 93 9.64 0.38 -0.29
N LEU A 94 8.98 1.03 0.68
CA LEU A 94 8.85 0.58 2.06
C LEU A 94 7.40 0.16 2.31
N ILE A 95 7.21 -1.01 2.90
CA ILE A 95 5.93 -1.43 3.46
C ILE A 95 6.04 -1.37 4.98
N VAL A 96 5.08 -0.68 5.60
CA VAL A 96 4.85 -0.66 7.05
C VAL A 96 3.47 -1.23 7.31
N HIS A 97 3.34 -2.11 8.30
CA HIS A 97 2.06 -2.74 8.61
C HIS A 97 1.96 -3.11 10.09
N GLY A 98 0.78 -2.94 10.70
CA GLY A 98 0.52 -3.37 12.09
C GLY A 98 0.23 -4.86 12.15
N GLU A 99 0.81 -5.57 13.12
CA GLU A 99 0.56 -7.03 13.26
C GLU A 99 -0.90 -7.35 13.58
N ASP A 100 -1.56 -6.48 14.34
CA ASP A 100 -2.94 -6.65 14.81
C ASP A 100 -3.92 -5.77 13.98
N ASP A 101 -3.63 -5.56 12.69
CA ASP A 101 -4.52 -4.84 11.78
C ASP A 101 -5.74 -5.70 11.38
N ASP A 102 -6.90 -5.39 11.96
CA ASP A 102 -8.18 -6.05 11.67
C ASP A 102 -8.90 -5.48 10.42
N VAL A 103 -8.37 -4.43 9.80
CA VAL A 103 -8.96 -3.79 8.61
C VAL A 103 -8.32 -4.32 7.34
N THR A 104 -7.00 -4.49 7.33
CA THR A 104 -6.24 -5.08 6.22
C THR A 104 -5.29 -6.16 6.72
N ASP A 105 -5.29 -7.33 6.07
CA ASP A 105 -4.51 -8.49 6.51
C ASP A 105 -2.99 -8.27 6.30
N PRO A 106 -2.12 -8.38 7.31
CA PRO A 106 -0.67 -8.27 7.16
C PRO A 106 -0.06 -9.25 6.14
N LEU A 107 -0.68 -10.41 5.91
CA LEU A 107 -0.26 -11.38 4.91
C LEU A 107 -0.31 -10.81 3.48
N THR A 108 -1.21 -9.87 3.23
CA THR A 108 -1.30 -9.05 2.00
C THR A 108 0.00 -8.31 1.72
N SER A 109 0.47 -7.59 2.74
CA SER A 109 1.68 -6.80 2.69
C SER A 109 2.91 -7.68 2.50
N LYS A 110 2.93 -8.83 3.19
CA LYS A 110 3.95 -9.85 2.99
C LYS A 110 3.92 -10.43 1.57
N LEU A 111 2.75 -10.69 1.00
CA LEU A 111 2.62 -11.22 -0.36
C LEU A 111 3.15 -10.23 -1.40
N LEU A 112 2.87 -8.93 -1.25
CA LEU A 112 3.46 -7.89 -2.10
C LEU A 112 4.99 -7.87 -1.95
N TYR A 113 5.49 -7.89 -0.71
CA TYR A 113 6.94 -7.93 -0.46
C TYR A 113 7.61 -9.14 -1.13
N ASP A 114 7.05 -10.34 -0.99
CA ASP A 114 7.62 -11.56 -1.55
C ASP A 114 7.54 -11.57 -3.09
N SER A 115 6.42 -11.11 -3.65
CA SER A 115 6.12 -11.26 -5.08
C SER A 115 6.72 -10.17 -5.98
N ALA A 116 6.90 -8.94 -5.47
CA ALA A 116 7.37 -7.80 -6.27
C ALA A 116 8.75 -8.04 -6.90
N SER A 117 8.96 -7.61 -8.15
CA SER A 117 10.30 -7.68 -8.79
C SER A 117 11.28 -6.61 -8.32
N SER A 118 10.85 -5.69 -7.45
CA SER A 118 11.72 -4.65 -6.89
C SER A 118 12.93 -5.24 -6.18
N THR A 119 14.11 -4.71 -6.49
CA THR A 119 15.39 -5.12 -5.90
C THR A 119 15.70 -4.37 -4.60
N ASP A 120 15.05 -3.23 -4.37
CA ASP A 120 15.21 -2.42 -3.17
C ASP A 120 13.85 -2.21 -2.52
N LYS A 121 13.45 -3.19 -1.71
CA LYS A 121 12.19 -3.23 -0.99
C LYS A 121 12.43 -3.58 0.46
N THR A 122 11.63 -3.04 1.36
CA THR A 122 11.69 -3.33 2.80
C THR A 122 10.29 -3.54 3.32
N PHE A 123 10.12 -4.53 4.19
CA PHE A 123 8.87 -4.78 4.91
C PHE A 123 9.13 -4.72 6.41
N LYS A 124 8.35 -3.90 7.11
CA LYS A 124 8.40 -3.76 8.55
C LYS A 124 7.01 -4.00 9.14
N LEU A 125 6.90 -5.07 9.91
CA LEU A 125 5.72 -5.43 10.68
C LEU A 125 5.90 -4.93 12.11
N TYR A 126 4.90 -4.27 12.66
CA TYR A 126 4.93 -3.71 14.01
C TYR A 126 4.06 -4.53 14.97
N PRO A 127 4.65 -5.27 15.91
CA PRO A 127 3.90 -6.14 16.82
C PRO A 127 2.88 -5.36 17.66
N GLY A 128 1.68 -5.90 17.76
CA GLY A 128 0.60 -5.33 18.57
C GLY A 128 0.05 -3.98 18.10
N MET A 129 0.45 -3.48 16.92
CA MET A 129 -0.05 -2.23 16.33
C MET A 129 -1.17 -2.54 15.32
N TRP A 130 -2.13 -1.63 15.21
CA TRP A 130 -3.36 -1.72 14.42
C TRP A 130 -3.20 -1.01 13.06
N HIS A 131 -4.32 -0.79 12.35
CA HIS A 131 -4.35 -0.24 10.99
C HIS A 131 -3.72 1.15 10.85
N ALA A 132 -4.12 2.11 11.69
CA ALA A 132 -3.80 3.52 11.50
C ALA A 132 -2.43 3.91 12.10
N LEU A 133 -1.34 3.26 11.66
CA LEU A 133 0.01 3.42 12.23
C LEU A 133 0.51 4.86 12.39
N THR A 134 0.14 5.75 11.47
CA THR A 134 0.64 7.13 11.40
C THR A 134 -0.16 8.13 12.25
N TYR A 135 -1.30 7.72 12.82
CA TYR A 135 -2.14 8.63 13.59
C TYR A 135 -3.04 7.95 14.62
N GLY A 136 -3.55 6.74 14.39
CA GLY A 136 -4.47 6.05 15.30
C GLY A 136 -3.83 5.19 16.39
N GLU A 137 -2.51 5.14 16.44
CA GLU A 137 -1.75 4.46 17.49
C GLU A 137 -1.41 5.41 18.65
N PHE A 138 -0.87 4.88 19.74
CA PHE A 138 -0.31 5.72 20.79
C PHE A 138 0.93 6.48 20.27
N THR A 139 1.20 7.66 20.84
CA THR A 139 2.25 8.56 20.34
C THR A 139 3.61 7.88 20.16
N GLU A 140 4.02 7.06 21.14
CA GLU A 140 5.29 6.33 21.11
C GLU A 140 5.37 5.35 19.91
N ASN A 141 4.27 4.68 19.59
CA ASN A 141 4.17 3.77 18.45
C ASN A 141 4.24 4.54 17.13
N THR A 142 3.50 5.64 17.00
CA THR A 142 3.52 6.50 15.81
C THR A 142 4.90 7.13 15.59
N ASP A 143 5.58 7.56 16.64
CA ASP A 143 6.94 8.12 16.56
C ASP A 143 7.95 7.12 16.01
N ILE A 144 7.86 5.85 16.43
CA ILE A 144 8.70 4.77 15.90
C ILE A 144 8.47 4.60 14.40
N VAL A 145 7.21 4.55 13.95
CA VAL A 145 6.87 4.40 12.52
C VAL A 145 7.45 5.54 11.69
N PHE A 146 7.33 6.78 12.16
CA PHE A 146 7.91 7.93 11.46
C PHE A 146 9.44 7.91 11.48
N ALA A 147 10.07 7.58 12.61
CA ALA A 147 11.52 7.48 12.72
C ALA A 147 12.08 6.44 11.74
N ASP A 148 11.42 5.29 11.63
CA ASP A 148 11.78 4.22 10.70
C ASP A 148 11.63 4.65 9.24
N ALA A 149 10.51 5.27 8.88
CA ALA A 149 10.29 5.77 7.53
C ALA A 149 11.32 6.84 7.13
N ILE A 150 11.61 7.78 8.03
CA ILE A 150 12.62 8.83 7.82
C ILE A 150 14.01 8.22 7.68
N SER A 151 14.39 7.28 8.55
CA SER A 151 15.67 6.58 8.47
C SER A 151 15.82 5.86 7.13
N TRP A 152 14.78 5.13 6.72
CA TRP A 152 14.75 4.39 5.46
C TRP A 152 14.92 5.31 4.23
N ILE A 153 14.32 6.49 4.26
CA ILE A 153 14.49 7.52 3.21
C ILE A 153 15.91 8.07 3.23
N ASN A 154 16.42 8.45 4.41
CA ASN A 154 17.75 9.04 4.57
C ASN A 154 18.87 8.10 4.11
N GLU A 155 18.76 6.81 4.39
CA GLU A 155 19.69 5.79 3.89
C GLU A 155 19.78 5.80 2.36
N ARG A 156 18.66 5.99 1.66
CA ARG A 156 18.63 6.02 0.19
C ARG A 156 19.13 7.33 -0.38
N ILE A 157 18.87 8.45 0.29
CA ILE A 157 19.47 9.74 -0.07
C ILE A 157 21.00 9.65 0.08
N ALA A 158 21.49 9.10 1.19
CA ALA A 158 22.92 8.91 1.42
C ALA A 158 23.57 7.98 0.36
N ARG A 159 22.88 6.90 -0.04
CA ARG A 159 23.32 6.01 -1.13
C ARG A 159 23.23 6.69 -2.52
N GLY A 160 22.22 7.53 -2.76
CA GLY A 160 22.09 8.30 -3.99
C GLY A 160 23.24 9.30 -4.20
N ASN A 161 23.78 9.85 -3.11
CA ASN A 161 24.96 10.72 -3.12
C ASN A 161 26.27 9.98 -3.41
N SER A 162 26.33 8.65 -3.32
CA SER A 162 27.55 7.88 -3.60
C SER A 162 27.75 7.55 -5.09
N ARG A 163 26.68 7.55 -5.90
CA ARG A 163 26.80 7.55 -7.36
C ARG A 163 26.97 9.00 -7.81
N SER A 164 28.17 9.53 -7.63
CA SER A 164 28.38 10.98 -7.75
C SER A 164 27.89 11.48 -9.10
N GLU A 165 26.99 12.46 -9.06
CA GLU A 165 26.56 13.22 -10.22
C GLU A 165 27.76 13.76 -11.04
N ARG A 166 28.91 13.93 -10.37
CA ARG A 166 30.22 14.27 -10.96
C ARG A 166 30.79 13.17 -11.85
N GLU A 167 30.66 11.89 -11.49
CA GLU A 167 31.10 10.76 -12.34
C GLU A 167 30.22 10.62 -13.59
N LEU A 168 28.92 10.88 -13.46
CA LEU A 168 27.99 10.87 -14.59
C LEU A 168 28.24 12.06 -15.53
N LYS A 169 28.47 13.27 -14.99
CA LYS A 169 28.88 14.45 -15.77
C LYS A 169 30.24 14.22 -16.45
N SER A 170 31.24 13.74 -15.71
CA SER A 170 32.57 13.45 -16.25
C SER A 170 32.58 12.41 -17.37
N LYS A 171 31.68 11.41 -17.34
CA LYS A 171 31.55 10.43 -18.42
C LYS A 171 30.90 11.03 -19.68
N ASN A 172 29.98 11.98 -19.53
CA ASN A 172 29.25 12.59 -20.63
C ASN A 172 29.98 13.82 -21.23
N ASP A 173 30.88 14.44 -20.47
CA ASP A 173 31.73 15.56 -20.93
C ASP A 173 33.00 15.09 -21.66
N LYS A 174 33.26 13.79 -21.76
CA LYS A 174 34.35 13.27 -22.60
C LYS A 174 33.96 13.39 -24.08
N PRO A 175 34.69 14.17 -24.90
CA PRO A 175 34.41 14.24 -26.33
C PRO A 175 34.62 12.86 -26.97
N PRO A 176 33.84 12.52 -28.02
CA PRO A 176 34.04 11.27 -28.74
C PRO A 176 35.46 11.20 -29.28
N ASP A 177 36.10 10.04 -29.10
CA ASP A 177 37.47 9.76 -29.50
C ASP A 177 37.66 10.01 -31.00
N THR A 178 38.23 11.18 -31.34
CA THR A 178 38.60 11.53 -32.71
C THR A 178 39.98 10.98 -33.01
N ASP A 179 40.13 9.66 -33.07
CA ASP A 179 41.29 9.04 -33.69
C ASP A 179 40.88 7.84 -34.55
N LYS A 180 40.32 8.17 -35.72
CA LYS A 180 40.54 7.38 -36.93
C LYS A 180 41.19 8.28 -37.97
N LYS A 181 42.50 8.49 -37.81
CA LYS A 181 43.34 9.04 -38.87
C LYS A 181 43.26 8.16 -40.11
N LYS A 182 42.90 8.85 -41.20
CA LYS A 182 43.19 8.60 -42.60
C LYS A 182 44.42 7.70 -42.81
N ASP A 183 44.24 6.65 -43.62
CA ASP A 183 45.23 6.17 -44.58
C ASP A 183 44.45 5.59 -45.78
N HIS A 184 44.36 6.38 -46.85
CA HIS A 184 44.03 5.92 -48.21
C HIS A 184 44.91 6.72 -49.19
N ASN A 185 45.73 5.95 -49.91
CA ASN A 185 46.59 6.26 -51.06
C ASN A 185 47.72 7.28 -50.90
#